data_AF-A0A3M1MYK4-F1
#
_entry.id   AF-A0A3M1MYK4-F1
#
_cell.length_a   1.000
_cell.length_b   1.000
_cell.length_c   1.000
_cell.angle_alpha   90.00
_cell.angle_beta   90.00
_cell.angle_gamma   90.00
#
_symmetry.space_group_name_H-M   'P 1'
#
loop_
_entity.id
_entity.type
_entity.pdbx_description
1 polymer ?
#
loop_
_entity_poly.entity_id
_entity_poly.type
_entity_poly.pdbx_seq_one_letter_code
_entity_poly.pdbx_strand_id
1 'polypeptide(L)'
;MRNPVTTRKTSFMGPKDAFPADVFPQERKFTMKKPVVFLLFALLAIFATACGTAATPTQSPPPTQAPATAVPAPTEAPTEAPTMAPAPTEIPFDVTAAEEEGYWYSRYNLGNLVFRSGMGVTFMPQPEMMQAMMQAVDANPEDGDTVMPPVNPALLQAVYASGAPHYITKLDPADFATQRWNPDSFDSTVTTRAMGWTIIKESEWAKQFHVDNHFGTVEDNFGAQWRFVGMVLNAESKMQLQYALQNLKNDAGLFVNSDGTLDYTGNWVMLEALSDAAGTLNAEALPHSATNRYHNPEQGAMFQGAADTLYAALADRQPEGIEETSLAIQALAWYAVNTANDANVQSALEKIAAFGDALSAASPANATENALAIRGLVEAYRLTGDDAYLNAAANAFDALSADFNP
;
A
#
# COMPACT_ATOMS: atom_id res chain seq x y z
N MET A 1 38.49 -41.28 29.84
CA MET A 1 37.22 -41.80 30.37
C MET A 1 36.11 -40.92 29.84
N ARG A 2 35.21 -41.54 29.08
CA ARG A 2 34.09 -40.92 28.37
C ARG A 2 32.91 -40.73 29.31
N ASN A 3 32.18 -39.62 29.19
CA ASN A 3 30.75 -39.57 29.46
C ASN A 3 30.09 -38.69 28.38
N PRO A 4 29.00 -39.15 27.74
CA PRO A 4 28.39 -38.48 26.60
C PRO A 4 27.32 -37.47 27.01
N VAL A 5 27.22 -36.39 26.23
CA VAL A 5 26.11 -35.42 26.29
C VAL A 5 24.93 -35.98 25.51
N THR A 6 23.78 -35.94 26.18
CA THR A 6 22.48 -36.46 25.77
C THR A 6 21.83 -35.60 24.69
N THR A 7 21.51 -36.22 23.54
CA THR A 7 20.60 -35.68 22.52
C THR A 7 19.16 -35.67 23.02
N ARG A 8 18.52 -34.49 23.09
CA ARG A 8 17.07 -34.36 23.24
C ARG A 8 16.41 -34.40 21.85
N LYS A 9 15.61 -35.46 21.62
CA LYS A 9 14.59 -35.52 20.58
C LYS A 9 13.41 -34.65 21.00
N THR A 10 13.02 -33.68 20.19
CA THR A 10 11.68 -33.07 20.25
C THR A 10 10.79 -33.79 19.25
N SER A 11 9.74 -34.40 19.78
CA SER A 11 8.69 -35.10 19.05
C SER A 11 7.65 -34.07 18.62
N PHE A 12 7.54 -33.78 17.33
CA PHE A 12 6.41 -33.04 16.76
C PHE A 12 5.26 -34.04 16.54
N MET A 13 4.19 -33.88 17.32
CA MET A 13 2.95 -34.63 17.25
C MET A 13 2.03 -33.87 16.29
N GLY A 14 1.74 -34.44 15.12
CA GLY A 14 0.80 -33.87 14.16
C GLY A 14 -0.66 -34.16 14.56
N PRO A 15 -1.65 -33.39 14.08
CA PRO A 15 -3.05 -33.71 14.24
C PRO A 15 -3.54 -34.54 13.04
N LYS A 16 -3.81 -35.82 13.30
CA LYS A 16 -4.75 -36.62 12.52
C LYS A 16 -6.01 -36.83 13.36
N ASP A 17 -7.14 -36.83 12.67
CA ASP A 17 -8.45 -37.34 13.07
C ASP A 17 -9.36 -36.34 13.82
N ALA A 18 -10.26 -35.70 13.08
CA ALA A 18 -11.71 -35.99 13.12
C ALA A 18 -12.53 -34.83 12.53
N PHE A 19 -13.21 -35.03 11.39
CA PHE A 19 -14.65 -34.79 11.20
C PHE A 19 -15.10 -35.42 9.86
N PRO A 20 -16.28 -36.08 9.81
CA PRO A 20 -16.68 -36.91 8.68
C PRO A 20 -17.17 -36.08 7.48
N ALA A 21 -16.73 -36.50 6.29
CA ALA A 21 -17.41 -36.24 5.03
C ALA A 21 -18.84 -36.77 5.09
N ASP A 22 -19.79 -36.05 4.46
CA ASP A 22 -21.13 -36.50 4.03
C ASP A 22 -22.30 -35.63 4.51
N VAL A 23 -22.36 -34.34 4.17
CA VAL A 23 -23.65 -33.63 4.08
C VAL A 23 -23.61 -32.47 3.07
N PHE A 24 -23.56 -32.72 1.75
CA PHE A 24 -24.12 -31.75 0.78
C PHE A 24 -24.65 -32.48 -0.49
N PRO A 25 -25.92 -32.27 -0.88
CA PRO A 25 -26.50 -32.90 -2.05
C PRO A 25 -26.17 -32.15 -3.36
N GLN A 26 -25.63 -32.92 -4.31
CA GLN A 26 -25.92 -32.97 -5.75
C GLN A 26 -26.12 -31.67 -6.54
N GLU A 27 -25.19 -31.50 -7.48
CA GLU A 27 -25.21 -30.71 -8.72
C GLU A 27 -26.58 -30.17 -9.19
N ARG A 28 -26.61 -28.87 -9.51
CA ARG A 28 -27.47 -28.37 -10.59
C ARG A 28 -26.65 -27.61 -11.63
N LYS A 29 -26.47 -28.28 -12.76
CA LYS A 29 -25.99 -27.75 -14.03
C LYS A 29 -26.93 -26.63 -14.50
N PHE A 30 -26.43 -25.39 -14.58
CA PHE A 30 -27.09 -24.34 -15.35
C PHE A 30 -26.39 -24.19 -16.70
N THR A 31 -27.16 -24.43 -17.75
CA THR A 31 -26.75 -24.30 -19.15
C THR A 31 -26.90 -22.85 -19.59
N MET A 32 -25.80 -22.21 -20.02
CA MET A 32 -25.83 -20.89 -20.67
C MET A 32 -26.35 -21.02 -22.10
N LYS A 33 -27.40 -20.26 -22.42
CA LYS A 33 -27.78 -19.92 -23.81
C LYS A 33 -27.44 -18.44 -24.04
N LYS A 34 -26.52 -18.17 -24.98
CA LYS A 34 -26.46 -16.92 -25.79
C LYS A 34 -27.38 -17.13 -27.03
N PRO A 35 -27.77 -16.11 -27.84
CA PRO A 35 -27.06 -14.85 -28.15
C PRO A 35 -27.99 -13.62 -28.40
N VAL A 36 -27.46 -12.59 -29.12
CA VAL A 36 -28.09 -11.39 -29.77
C VAL A 36 -27.71 -10.08 -29.06
N VAL A 37 -26.74 -9.25 -29.52
CA VAL A 37 -26.58 -8.41 -30.74
C VAL A 37 -27.45 -7.14 -30.75
N PHE A 38 -26.80 -5.97 -30.96
CA PHE A 38 -27.21 -4.59 -31.36
C PHE A 38 -26.64 -3.56 -30.35
N LEU A 39 -25.64 -2.71 -30.61
CA LEU A 39 -25.30 -1.82 -31.75
C LEU A 39 -26.31 -0.67 -31.89
N LEU A 40 -26.02 0.50 -31.29
CA LEU A 40 -26.53 1.78 -31.77
C LEU A 40 -25.66 2.98 -31.34
N PHE A 41 -25.20 3.68 -32.38
CA PHE A 41 -24.45 4.93 -32.39
C PHE A 41 -25.40 6.14 -32.40
N ALA A 42 -24.90 7.27 -31.88
CA ALA A 42 -25.12 8.66 -32.30
C ALA A 42 -26.51 9.34 -32.16
N LEU A 43 -26.52 10.47 -31.43
CA LEU A 43 -27.21 11.74 -31.78
C LEU A 43 -26.66 12.87 -30.87
N LEU A 44 -25.94 13.88 -31.40
CA LEU A 44 -26.40 15.20 -31.90
C LEU A 44 -26.77 16.18 -30.75
N ALA A 45 -25.99 17.23 -30.42
CA ALA A 45 -25.67 18.48 -31.13
C ALA A 45 -26.56 19.69 -30.72
N ILE A 46 -25.87 20.78 -30.33
CA ILE A 46 -26.17 22.22 -30.50
C ILE A 46 -27.25 22.86 -29.60
N PHE A 47 -26.83 23.86 -28.81
CA PHE A 47 -27.49 25.17 -28.75
C PHE A 47 -26.45 26.30 -28.67
N ALA A 48 -26.72 27.36 -29.43
CA ALA A 48 -25.90 28.55 -29.62
C ALA A 48 -26.44 29.75 -28.83
N THR A 49 -25.52 30.64 -28.46
CA THR A 49 -25.58 32.11 -28.46
C THR A 49 -26.79 32.83 -27.85
N ALA A 50 -26.51 33.63 -26.81
CA ALA A 50 -27.21 34.89 -26.54
C ALA A 50 -26.18 36.00 -26.18
N CYS A 51 -26.24 37.10 -26.92
CA CYS A 51 -25.48 38.33 -26.69
C CYS A 51 -26.04 39.11 -25.49
N GLY A 52 -25.16 39.81 -24.77
CA GLY A 52 -25.53 40.85 -23.82
C GLY A 52 -24.34 41.73 -23.47
N THR A 53 -24.26 42.90 -24.11
CA THR A 53 -23.33 43.99 -23.79
C THR A 53 -23.89 44.86 -22.67
N ALA A 54 -23.13 45.12 -21.60
CA ALA A 54 -23.37 46.29 -20.72
C ALA A 54 -22.14 46.69 -19.88
N ALA A 55 -21.74 47.95 -20.12
CA ALA A 55 -21.20 48.98 -19.21
C ALA A 55 -20.00 48.70 -18.27
N THR A 56 -18.92 49.42 -18.56
CA THR A 56 -17.76 49.76 -17.71
C THR A 56 -18.17 50.68 -16.55
N PRO A 57 -17.76 50.45 -15.29
CA PRO A 57 -17.88 51.42 -14.23
C PRO A 57 -16.64 52.33 -14.13
N THR A 58 -16.91 53.63 -14.09
CA THR A 58 -16.01 54.78 -13.90
C THR A 58 -15.33 54.77 -12.53
N GLN A 59 -14.03 55.06 -12.49
CA GLN A 59 -13.26 55.25 -11.25
C GLN A 59 -13.53 56.62 -10.61
N SER A 60 -13.73 56.63 -9.29
CA SER A 60 -13.77 57.85 -8.47
C SER A 60 -12.37 58.32 -8.07
N PRO A 61 -12.12 59.64 -7.98
CA PRO A 61 -10.82 60.19 -7.62
C PRO A 61 -10.47 59.98 -6.14
N PRO A 62 -9.16 59.91 -5.79
CA PRO A 62 -8.71 59.71 -4.41
C PRO A 62 -8.91 60.98 -3.54
N PRO A 63 -9.24 60.83 -2.25
CA PRO A 63 -9.37 61.94 -1.33
C PRO A 63 -8.00 62.53 -0.93
N THR A 64 -7.95 63.86 -0.92
CA THR A 64 -6.84 64.71 -0.49
C THR A 64 -6.56 64.56 1.02
N GLN A 65 -5.30 64.28 1.38
CA GLN A 65 -4.83 64.24 2.78
C GLN A 65 -4.69 65.66 3.35
N ALA A 66 -5.17 65.85 4.59
CA ALA A 66 -4.95 67.06 5.38
C ALA A 66 -3.61 66.98 6.16
N PRO A 67 -2.99 68.12 6.51
CA PRO A 67 -1.67 68.16 7.16
C PRO A 67 -1.67 67.58 8.58
N ALA A 68 -0.59 66.88 8.91
CA ALA A 68 -0.35 66.27 10.22
C ALA A 68 -0.09 67.31 11.33
N THR A 69 -0.82 67.17 12.44
CA THR A 69 -0.53 67.86 13.71
C THR A 69 0.60 67.11 14.43
N ALA A 70 1.67 67.81 14.78
CA ALA A 70 2.80 67.23 15.51
C ALA A 70 2.39 66.83 16.94
N VAL A 71 2.52 65.55 17.26
CA VAL A 71 2.40 64.99 18.62
C VAL A 71 3.79 64.95 19.24
N PRO A 72 3.98 65.39 20.50
CA PRO A 72 5.29 65.34 21.16
C PRO A 72 5.75 63.90 21.38
N ALA A 73 7.06 63.67 21.23
CA ALA A 73 7.70 62.37 21.35
C ALA A 73 7.49 61.72 22.73
N PRO A 74 7.17 60.42 22.81
CA PRO A 74 7.14 59.68 24.06
C PRO A 74 8.57 59.41 24.54
N THR A 75 8.83 59.68 25.82
CA THR A 75 10.05 59.28 26.52
C THR A 75 10.12 57.75 26.59
N GLU A 76 11.12 57.13 25.96
CA GLU A 76 11.38 55.69 26.07
C GLU A 76 11.78 55.32 27.50
N ALA A 77 11.06 54.37 28.09
CA ALA A 77 11.46 53.71 29.33
C ALA A 77 12.56 52.66 29.03
N PRO A 78 13.46 52.35 29.97
CA PRO A 78 14.55 51.40 29.75
C PRO A 78 14.01 50.02 29.35
N THR A 79 14.47 49.50 28.22
CA THR A 79 14.19 48.13 27.75
C THR A 79 14.80 47.13 28.72
N GLU A 80 13.97 46.34 29.40
CA GLU A 80 14.43 45.15 30.14
C GLU A 80 15.09 44.18 29.17
N ALA A 81 16.27 43.66 29.54
CA ALA A 81 16.98 42.67 28.74
C ALA A 81 16.08 41.43 28.54
N PRO A 82 16.04 40.85 27.33
CA PRO A 82 15.21 39.69 27.05
C PRO A 82 15.62 38.54 27.97
N THR A 83 14.67 38.09 28.80
CA THR A 83 14.83 36.86 29.59
C THR A 83 14.95 35.71 28.61
N MET A 84 16.09 35.00 28.62
CA MET A 84 16.27 33.82 27.78
C MET A 84 15.16 32.81 28.09
N ALA A 85 14.44 32.37 27.06
CA ALA A 85 13.49 31.28 27.18
C ALA A 85 14.21 30.05 27.77
N PRO A 86 13.59 29.32 28.70
CA PRO A 86 14.17 28.10 29.24
C PRO A 86 14.53 27.16 28.08
N ALA A 87 15.69 26.50 28.21
CA ALA A 87 16.12 25.50 27.24
C ALA A 87 14.98 24.49 27.02
N PRO A 88 14.67 24.11 25.76
CA PRO A 88 13.63 23.14 25.49
C PRO A 88 13.92 21.86 26.27
N THR A 89 12.92 21.39 27.01
CA THR A 89 12.98 20.11 27.71
C THR A 89 13.15 19.02 26.64
N GLU A 90 14.22 18.22 26.73
CA GLU A 90 14.38 17.04 25.88
C GLU A 90 13.17 16.13 26.11
N ILE A 91 12.36 15.95 25.06
CA ILE A 91 11.31 14.94 25.05
C ILE A 91 11.99 13.64 24.64
N PRO A 92 12.04 12.61 25.51
CA PRO A 92 12.66 11.35 25.14
C PRO A 92 11.91 10.70 23.98
N PHE A 93 12.63 10.06 23.06
CA PHE A 93 12.03 9.25 22.02
C PHE A 93 11.22 8.10 22.63
N ASP A 94 9.93 8.03 22.30
CA ASP A 94 9.03 6.96 22.71
C ASP A 94 8.78 6.04 21.52
N VAL A 95 9.40 4.86 21.55
CA VAL A 95 9.25 3.85 20.49
C VAL A 95 7.81 3.41 20.30
N THR A 96 7.04 3.32 21.39
CA THR A 96 5.63 2.89 21.33
C THR A 96 4.80 3.95 20.61
N ALA A 97 5.02 5.23 20.96
CA ALA A 97 4.34 6.33 20.28
C ALA A 97 4.74 6.40 18.79
N ALA A 98 6.02 6.20 18.47
CA ALA A 98 6.49 6.21 17.09
C ALA A 98 5.90 5.07 16.25
N GLU A 99 5.77 3.87 16.83
CA GLU A 99 5.14 2.70 16.19
C GLU A 99 3.65 2.94 15.95
N GLU A 100 2.91 3.41 16.96
CA GLU A 100 1.48 3.71 16.85
C GLU A 100 1.20 4.83 15.85
N GLU A 101 1.93 5.94 15.91
CA GLU A 101 1.77 7.04 14.95
C GLU A 101 2.16 6.60 13.53
N GLY A 102 3.21 5.79 13.39
CA GLY A 102 3.60 5.20 12.11
C GLY A 102 2.51 4.30 11.52
N TYR A 103 1.88 3.47 12.36
CA TYR A 103 0.74 2.63 12.00
C TYR A 103 -0.42 3.47 11.47
N TRP A 104 -0.89 4.47 12.22
CA TRP A 104 -2.01 5.30 11.78
C TRP A 104 -1.67 6.20 10.59
N TYR A 105 -0.48 6.78 10.56
CA TYR A 105 -0.01 7.62 9.45
C TYR A 105 0.08 6.80 8.15
N SER A 106 0.49 5.53 8.22
CA SER A 106 0.46 4.62 7.07
C SER A 106 -0.96 4.53 6.48
N ARG A 107 -1.99 4.35 7.32
CA ARG A 107 -3.40 4.30 6.91
C ARG A 107 -3.85 5.60 6.25
N TYR A 108 -3.58 6.73 6.89
CA TYR A 108 -4.04 8.04 6.44
C TYR A 108 -3.44 8.41 5.09
N ASN A 109 -2.14 8.17 4.91
CA ASN A 109 -1.49 8.42 3.62
C ASN A 109 -2.04 7.55 2.51
N LEU A 110 -2.31 6.26 2.80
CA LEU A 110 -2.92 5.37 1.81
C LEU A 110 -4.28 5.92 1.38
N GLY A 111 -5.21 6.14 2.33
CA GLY A 111 -6.56 6.61 1.99
C GLY A 111 -6.58 7.97 1.28
N ASN A 112 -5.65 8.88 1.63
CA ASN A 112 -5.48 10.15 0.91
C ASN A 112 -5.04 9.94 -0.55
N LEU A 113 -4.13 8.99 -0.78
CA LEU A 113 -3.71 8.64 -2.13
C LEU A 113 -4.85 7.94 -2.90
N VAL A 114 -5.31 6.78 -2.43
CA VAL A 114 -6.07 5.84 -3.28
C VAL A 114 -7.57 6.14 -3.33
N PHE A 115 -8.14 6.84 -2.34
CA PHE A 115 -9.56 7.20 -2.37
C PHE A 115 -9.84 8.66 -2.77
N ARG A 116 -8.88 9.56 -2.55
CA ARG A 116 -9.13 11.02 -2.53
C ARG A 116 -8.34 11.79 -3.57
N SER A 117 -7.06 11.46 -3.78
CA SER A 117 -6.15 12.31 -4.55
C SER A 117 -6.55 12.48 -6.02
N GLY A 118 -7.06 11.42 -6.65
CA GLY A 118 -7.16 11.34 -8.11
C GLY A 118 -5.81 11.23 -8.82
N MET A 119 -4.72 10.91 -8.09
CA MET A 119 -3.35 10.80 -8.61
C MET A 119 -3.12 9.46 -9.33
N GLY A 120 -3.91 9.24 -10.38
CA GLY A 120 -3.85 8.01 -11.14
C GLY A 120 -4.96 7.88 -12.17
N VAL A 121 -4.98 6.72 -12.83
CA VAL A 121 -6.12 6.33 -13.65
C VAL A 121 -7.21 5.82 -12.70
N THR A 122 -8.36 6.49 -12.70
CA THR A 122 -9.44 6.16 -11.76
C THR A 122 -10.35 5.07 -12.31
N PHE A 123 -11.00 4.34 -11.41
CA PHE A 123 -12.11 3.45 -11.73
C PHE A 123 -13.19 3.57 -10.66
N MET A 124 -14.37 3.03 -10.96
CA MET A 124 -15.43 2.83 -9.97
C MET A 124 -15.99 1.41 -10.12
N PRO A 125 -16.11 0.65 -9.01
CA PRO A 125 -16.82 -0.63 -9.03
C PRO A 125 -18.23 -0.45 -9.57
N GLN A 126 -18.71 -1.48 -10.27
CA GLN A 126 -20.10 -1.50 -10.70
C GLN A 126 -21.03 -1.45 -9.47
N PRO A 127 -22.21 -0.81 -9.56
CA PRO A 127 -23.14 -0.69 -8.44
C PRO A 127 -23.45 -2.03 -7.76
N GLU A 128 -23.57 -3.11 -8.54
CA GLU A 128 -23.83 -4.46 -8.03
C GLU A 128 -22.67 -5.00 -7.19
N MET A 129 -21.43 -4.73 -7.61
CA MET A 129 -20.24 -5.11 -6.86
C MET A 129 -20.15 -4.32 -5.55
N MET A 130 -20.48 -3.03 -5.59
CA MET A 130 -20.53 -2.18 -4.40
C MET A 130 -21.56 -2.68 -3.39
N GLN A 131 -22.77 -2.98 -3.86
CA GLN A 131 -23.84 -3.52 -3.02
C GLN A 131 -23.45 -4.87 -2.41
N ALA A 132 -22.78 -5.75 -3.17
CA ALA A 132 -22.30 -7.02 -2.66
C ALA A 132 -21.22 -6.84 -1.58
N MET A 133 -20.29 -5.89 -1.74
CA MET A 133 -19.31 -5.56 -0.71
C MET A 133 -19.97 -5.05 0.58
N MET A 134 -20.98 -4.18 0.47
CA MET A 134 -21.73 -3.67 1.63
C MET A 134 -22.44 -4.82 2.37
N GLN A 135 -23.12 -5.71 1.64
CA GLN A 135 -23.80 -6.86 2.25
C GLN A 135 -22.85 -7.86 2.90
N ALA A 136 -21.61 -7.97 2.39
CA ALA A 136 -20.62 -8.91 2.93
C ALA A 136 -20.03 -8.48 4.28
N VAL A 137 -20.14 -7.20 4.64
CA VAL A 137 -19.44 -6.61 5.80
C VAL A 137 -20.38 -6.00 6.85
N ASP A 138 -21.65 -5.87 6.49
CA ASP A 138 -22.77 -5.47 7.35
C ASP A 138 -23.68 -6.69 7.57
N ALA A 139 -23.47 -7.38 8.69
CA ALA A 139 -24.23 -8.59 9.02
C ALA A 139 -25.64 -8.28 9.55
N ASN A 140 -25.88 -7.05 10.02
CA ASN A 140 -27.16 -6.62 10.58
C ASN A 140 -27.41 -5.13 10.31
N PRO A 141 -28.00 -4.76 9.15
CA PRO A 141 -28.19 -3.35 8.78
C PRO A 141 -29.15 -2.57 9.71
N GLU A 142 -29.82 -3.23 10.65
CA GLU A 142 -30.75 -2.62 11.61
C GLU A 142 -30.09 -2.21 12.94
N ASP A 143 -28.82 -2.56 13.19
CA ASP A 143 -28.13 -2.24 14.46
C ASP A 143 -27.49 -0.85 14.52
N GLY A 144 -27.48 -0.13 13.39
CA GLY A 144 -26.91 1.21 13.26
C GLY A 144 -25.43 1.23 12.83
N ASP A 145 -24.76 0.08 12.70
CA ASP A 145 -23.43 -0.07 12.09
C ASP A 145 -23.55 -0.23 10.57
N THR A 146 -24.24 0.70 9.92
CA THR A 146 -24.49 0.65 8.48
C THR A 146 -23.33 1.27 7.70
N VAL A 147 -22.90 0.58 6.65
CA VAL A 147 -21.90 1.09 5.71
C VAL A 147 -22.43 2.35 5.00
N MET A 148 -21.63 3.40 5.00
CA MET A 148 -21.83 4.60 4.20
C MET A 148 -20.68 4.76 3.22
N PRO A 149 -20.85 4.34 1.95
CA PRO A 149 -19.84 4.55 0.93
C PRO A 149 -19.49 6.04 0.83
N PRO A 150 -18.20 6.39 0.64
CA PRO A 150 -17.81 7.78 0.51
C PRO A 150 -18.48 8.42 -0.72
N VAL A 151 -18.79 9.71 -0.62
CA VAL A 151 -19.30 10.50 -1.74
C VAL A 151 -18.14 10.87 -2.66
N ASN A 152 -18.28 10.60 -3.95
CA ASN A 152 -17.31 10.91 -5.01
C ASN A 152 -15.85 10.44 -4.75
N PRO A 153 -15.60 9.16 -4.42
CA PRO A 153 -14.24 8.65 -4.34
C PRO A 153 -13.56 8.65 -5.73
N ALA A 154 -12.24 8.67 -5.75
CA ALA A 154 -11.42 8.44 -6.94
C ALA A 154 -10.52 7.23 -6.71
N LEU A 155 -11.13 6.03 -6.76
CA LEU A 155 -10.41 4.77 -6.62
C LEU A 155 -9.44 4.59 -7.79
N LEU A 156 -8.25 4.07 -7.55
CA LEU A 156 -7.15 4.02 -8.51
C LEU A 156 -6.97 2.61 -9.07
N GLN A 157 -7.04 2.49 -10.40
CA GLN A 157 -6.63 1.27 -11.12
C GLN A 157 -5.19 1.34 -11.60
N ALA A 158 -4.57 2.53 -11.57
CA ALA A 158 -3.13 2.73 -11.76
C ALA A 158 -2.71 4.01 -11.04
N VAL A 159 -1.50 4.05 -10.49
CA VAL A 159 -0.96 5.19 -9.75
C VAL A 159 0.10 5.91 -10.58
N TYR A 160 0.03 7.23 -10.60
CA TYR A 160 1.02 8.09 -11.25
C TYR A 160 2.30 8.23 -10.41
N ALA A 161 3.44 8.49 -11.06
CA ALA A 161 4.77 8.45 -10.45
C ALA A 161 4.92 9.48 -9.32
N SER A 162 4.35 10.67 -9.51
CA SER A 162 4.37 11.72 -8.50
C SER A 162 3.26 12.75 -8.71
N GLY A 163 2.97 13.50 -7.67
CA GLY A 163 2.01 14.60 -7.67
C GLY A 163 2.11 15.42 -6.39
N ALA A 164 1.75 16.70 -6.44
CA ALA A 164 1.80 17.57 -5.27
C ALA A 164 0.51 17.40 -4.43
N PRO A 165 0.62 17.11 -3.12
CA PRO A 165 -0.53 16.77 -2.28
C PRO A 165 -1.24 18.01 -1.73
N HIS A 166 -1.58 18.98 -2.60
CA HIS A 166 -2.32 20.19 -2.22
C HIS A 166 -3.74 20.18 -2.76
N TYR A 167 -4.70 20.48 -1.89
CA TYR A 167 -6.09 20.67 -2.29
C TYR A 167 -6.25 21.97 -3.07
N ILE A 168 -6.95 21.89 -4.19
CA ILE A 168 -7.27 23.05 -5.06
C ILE A 168 -8.68 23.60 -4.83
N THR A 169 -9.46 22.92 -4.00
CA THR A 169 -10.83 23.27 -3.62
C THR A 169 -10.92 23.41 -2.10
N LYS A 170 -11.89 24.20 -1.64
CA LYS A 170 -12.20 24.26 -0.19
C LYS A 170 -12.65 22.88 0.28
N LEU A 171 -11.99 22.38 1.32
CA LEU A 171 -12.26 21.06 1.89
C LEU A 171 -13.70 20.95 2.42
N ASP A 172 -14.41 19.94 1.95
CA ASP A 172 -15.59 19.35 2.58
C ASP A 172 -15.26 17.89 2.95
N PRO A 173 -15.11 17.56 4.25
CA PRO A 173 -14.80 16.19 4.67
C PRO A 173 -15.84 15.14 4.23
N ALA A 174 -17.07 15.56 3.93
CA ALA A 174 -18.14 14.65 3.50
C ALA A 174 -18.12 14.36 1.99
N ASP A 175 -17.37 15.13 1.19
CA ASP A 175 -17.29 14.97 -0.27
C ASP A 175 -15.83 14.84 -0.73
N PHE A 176 -15.45 13.65 -1.19
CA PHE A 176 -14.08 13.38 -1.61
C PHE A 176 -13.71 14.11 -2.89
N ALA A 177 -14.66 14.61 -3.69
CA ALA A 177 -14.35 15.47 -4.84
C ALA A 177 -13.62 16.76 -4.43
N THR A 178 -13.86 17.24 -3.21
CA THR A 178 -13.17 18.44 -2.67
C THR A 178 -11.76 18.17 -2.15
N GLN A 179 -11.34 16.90 -2.14
CA GLN A 179 -10.05 16.41 -1.63
C GLN A 179 -9.11 15.98 -2.77
N ARG A 180 -9.42 16.34 -4.02
CA ARG A 180 -8.53 16.09 -5.16
C ARG A 180 -7.27 16.92 -5.06
N TRP A 181 -6.15 16.29 -5.40
CA TRP A 181 -4.88 16.97 -5.57
C TRP A 181 -4.85 17.70 -6.91
N ASN A 182 -3.88 18.60 -7.09
CA ASN A 182 -3.80 19.36 -8.32
C ASN A 182 -3.34 18.49 -9.51
N PRO A 183 -4.19 18.24 -10.51
CA PRO A 183 -3.82 17.41 -11.65
C PRO A 183 -2.69 18.00 -12.48
N ASP A 184 -2.52 19.33 -12.49
CA ASP A 184 -1.43 20.00 -13.21
C ASP A 184 -0.04 19.68 -12.62
N SER A 185 0.00 19.10 -11.41
CA SER A 185 1.25 18.70 -10.76
C SER A 185 1.64 17.24 -11.00
N PHE A 186 0.80 16.46 -11.68
CA PHE A 186 1.01 15.02 -11.80
C PHE A 186 2.04 14.68 -12.86
N ASP A 187 3.01 13.85 -12.48
CA ASP A 187 3.76 13.04 -13.44
C ASP A 187 2.97 11.77 -13.75
N SER A 188 2.23 11.80 -14.85
CA SER A 188 1.32 10.72 -15.25
C SER A 188 2.00 9.40 -15.67
N THR A 189 3.33 9.32 -15.60
CA THR A 189 4.04 8.05 -15.81
C THR A 189 3.58 7.04 -14.76
N VAL A 190 3.14 5.86 -15.19
CA VAL A 190 2.85 4.75 -14.27
C VAL A 190 4.11 3.94 -14.12
N THR A 191 4.69 3.92 -12.91
CA THR A 191 5.91 3.16 -12.64
C THR A 191 5.59 1.81 -12.02
N THR A 192 6.34 0.78 -12.39
CA THR A 192 6.22 -0.55 -11.81
C THR A 192 6.41 -0.50 -10.29
N ARG A 193 7.36 0.32 -9.82
CA ARG A 193 7.68 0.46 -8.39
C ARG A 193 6.56 1.11 -7.58
N ALA A 194 6.00 2.23 -8.05
CA ALA A 194 4.88 2.89 -7.35
C ALA A 194 3.66 1.96 -7.28
N MET A 195 3.34 1.30 -8.39
CA MET A 195 2.26 0.30 -8.45
C MET A 195 2.49 -0.82 -7.43
N GLY A 196 3.68 -1.43 -7.44
CA GLY A 196 4.00 -2.53 -6.52
C GLY A 196 3.82 -2.13 -5.05
N TRP A 197 4.36 -0.98 -4.64
CA TRP A 197 4.21 -0.49 -3.26
C TRP A 197 2.77 -0.18 -2.88
N THR A 198 2.00 0.44 -3.79
CA THR A 198 0.59 0.73 -3.52
C THR A 198 -0.21 -0.56 -3.35
N ILE A 199 -0.03 -1.55 -4.24
CA ILE A 199 -0.72 -2.84 -4.18
C ILE A 199 -0.42 -3.57 -2.87
N ILE A 200 0.86 -3.66 -2.46
CA ILE A 200 1.26 -4.27 -1.19
C ILE A 200 0.53 -3.55 -0.05
N LYS A 201 0.57 -2.22 -0.04
CA LYS A 201 -0.02 -1.44 1.05
C LYS A 201 -1.54 -1.58 1.13
N GLU A 202 -2.24 -1.63 -0.01
CA GLU A 202 -3.67 -1.89 -0.09
C GLU A 202 -4.03 -3.30 0.40
N SER A 203 -3.25 -4.31 -0.01
CA SER A 203 -3.41 -5.71 0.42
C SER A 203 -3.20 -5.86 1.93
N GLU A 204 -2.12 -5.30 2.47
CA GLU A 204 -1.81 -5.35 3.90
C GLU A 204 -2.86 -4.62 4.75
N TRP A 205 -3.29 -3.42 4.34
CA TRP A 205 -4.36 -2.72 5.06
C TRP A 205 -5.70 -3.44 4.97
N ALA A 206 -6.02 -4.05 3.83
CA ALA A 206 -7.21 -4.89 3.73
C ALA A 206 -7.14 -6.05 4.73
N LYS A 207 -6.01 -6.74 4.85
CA LYS A 207 -5.81 -7.78 5.88
C LYS A 207 -5.97 -7.23 7.29
N GLN A 208 -5.42 -6.06 7.60
CA GLN A 208 -5.60 -5.42 8.92
C GLN A 208 -7.07 -5.12 9.24
N PHE A 209 -7.84 -4.57 8.30
CA PHE A 209 -9.29 -4.39 8.45
C PHE A 209 -10.08 -5.72 8.58
N HIS A 210 -9.43 -6.85 8.35
CA HIS A 210 -9.99 -8.18 8.58
C HIS A 210 -9.65 -8.77 9.95
N VAL A 211 -8.42 -8.62 10.41
CA VAL A 211 -7.90 -9.35 11.58
C VAL A 211 -7.79 -8.50 12.84
N ASP A 212 -7.73 -7.17 12.72
CA ASP A 212 -7.46 -6.28 13.84
C ASP A 212 -8.77 -5.85 14.54
N ASN A 213 -8.84 -6.13 15.85
CA ASN A 213 -9.97 -5.79 16.70
C ASN A 213 -10.21 -4.28 16.83
N HIS A 214 -9.22 -3.41 16.50
CA HIS A 214 -9.44 -1.96 16.41
C HIS A 214 -10.58 -1.59 15.45
N PHE A 215 -10.90 -2.47 14.50
CA PHE A 215 -11.91 -2.24 13.47
C PHE A 215 -13.18 -3.08 13.66
N GLY A 216 -13.35 -3.72 14.81
CA GLY A 216 -14.51 -4.55 15.16
C GLY A 216 -14.57 -5.88 14.39
N THR A 217 -15.20 -6.88 15.00
CA THR A 217 -15.51 -8.15 14.32
C THR A 217 -16.88 -8.09 13.64
N VAL A 218 -17.24 -9.13 12.89
CA VAL A 218 -18.54 -9.17 12.19
C VAL A 218 -19.72 -9.34 13.17
N GLU A 219 -19.44 -9.75 14.40
CA GLU A 219 -20.40 -9.88 15.49
C GLU A 219 -20.56 -8.60 16.31
N ASP A 220 -19.63 -7.65 16.18
CA ASP A 220 -19.70 -6.36 16.84
C ASP A 220 -20.68 -5.42 16.13
N ASN A 221 -21.36 -4.57 16.89
CA ASN A 221 -22.20 -3.48 16.37
C ASN A 221 -21.38 -2.22 16.01
N PHE A 222 -20.15 -2.43 15.56
CA PHE A 222 -19.20 -1.42 15.12
C PHE A 222 -18.26 -2.03 14.08
N GLY A 223 -17.87 -1.20 13.11
CA GLY A 223 -16.74 -1.48 12.24
C GLY A 223 -17.12 -1.91 10.83
N ALA A 224 -18.40 -2.00 10.49
CA ALA A 224 -18.85 -2.33 9.13
C ALA A 224 -18.23 -1.40 8.10
N GLN A 225 -18.11 -0.10 8.43
CA GLN A 225 -17.42 0.87 7.59
C GLN A 225 -15.95 0.51 7.33
N TRP A 226 -15.22 0.04 8.34
CA TRP A 226 -13.80 -0.32 8.21
C TRP A 226 -13.62 -1.62 7.44
N ARG A 227 -14.47 -2.61 7.72
CA ARG A 227 -14.53 -3.86 6.95
C ARG A 227 -14.85 -3.59 5.48
N PHE A 228 -15.76 -2.65 5.20
CA PHE A 228 -16.06 -2.18 3.84
C PHE A 228 -14.85 -1.50 3.18
N VAL A 229 -14.15 -0.62 3.89
CA VAL A 229 -12.90 -0.02 3.39
C VAL A 229 -11.89 -1.11 3.02
N GLY A 230 -11.74 -2.16 3.83
CA GLY A 230 -10.90 -3.33 3.50
C GLY A 230 -11.32 -4.03 2.20
N MET A 231 -12.63 -4.20 1.95
CA MET A 231 -13.13 -4.75 0.68
C MET A 231 -12.79 -3.86 -0.52
N VAL A 232 -12.90 -2.53 -0.36
CA VAL A 232 -12.53 -1.58 -1.42
C VAL A 232 -11.04 -1.61 -1.70
N LEU A 233 -10.18 -1.59 -0.68
CA LEU A 233 -8.72 -1.70 -0.84
C LEU A 233 -8.33 -3.02 -1.53
N ASN A 234 -8.95 -4.15 -1.14
CA ASN A 234 -8.74 -5.41 -1.84
C ASN A 234 -9.20 -5.33 -3.32
N ALA A 235 -10.28 -4.61 -3.63
CA ALA A 235 -10.70 -4.40 -5.01
C ALA A 235 -9.71 -3.53 -5.80
N GLU A 236 -9.17 -2.46 -5.21
CA GLU A 236 -8.14 -1.61 -5.83
C GLU A 236 -6.87 -2.41 -6.14
N SER A 237 -6.37 -3.19 -5.19
CA SER A 237 -5.14 -3.98 -5.38
C SER A 237 -5.28 -4.96 -6.54
N LYS A 238 -6.45 -5.61 -6.66
CA LYS A 238 -6.78 -6.48 -7.80
C LYS A 238 -6.85 -5.73 -9.13
N MET A 239 -7.47 -4.55 -9.15
CA MET A 239 -7.57 -3.74 -10.36
C MET A 239 -6.19 -3.24 -10.81
N GLN A 240 -5.34 -2.83 -9.86
CA GLN A 240 -3.97 -2.41 -10.13
C GLN A 240 -3.09 -3.56 -10.65
N LEU A 241 -3.21 -4.76 -10.09
CA LEU A 241 -2.54 -5.95 -10.62
C LEU A 241 -3.01 -6.29 -12.04
N GLN A 242 -4.32 -6.24 -12.29
CA GLN A 242 -4.86 -6.47 -13.62
C GLN A 242 -4.37 -5.42 -14.62
N TYR A 243 -4.32 -4.15 -14.23
CA TYR A 243 -3.75 -3.09 -15.05
C TYR A 243 -2.29 -3.36 -15.38
N ALA A 244 -1.47 -3.71 -14.38
CA ALA A 244 -0.05 -4.01 -14.58
C ALA A 244 0.15 -5.19 -15.55
N LEU A 245 -0.62 -6.27 -15.39
CA LEU A 245 -0.55 -7.44 -16.27
C LEU A 245 -0.94 -7.14 -17.72
N GLN A 246 -1.88 -6.22 -17.93
CA GLN A 246 -2.37 -5.88 -19.27
C GLN A 246 -1.52 -4.83 -19.98
N ASN A 247 -0.97 -3.87 -19.23
CA ASN A 247 -0.39 -2.66 -19.81
C ASN A 247 1.11 -2.51 -19.57
N LEU A 248 1.66 -3.14 -18.54
CA LEU A 248 3.05 -2.95 -18.10
C LEU A 248 3.91 -4.20 -18.34
N LYS A 249 3.31 -5.40 -18.40
CA LYS A 249 4.06 -6.64 -18.64
C LYS A 249 4.54 -6.73 -20.09
N ASN A 250 5.82 -6.98 -20.29
CA ASN A 250 6.45 -7.20 -21.60
C ASN A 250 6.55 -8.70 -21.96
N ASP A 251 7.03 -8.98 -23.17
CA ASP A 251 7.17 -10.35 -23.70
C ASP A 251 8.18 -11.22 -22.93
N ALA A 252 9.11 -10.61 -22.20
CA ALA A 252 10.07 -11.30 -21.34
C ALA A 252 9.50 -11.67 -19.97
N GLY A 253 8.25 -11.28 -19.67
CA GLY A 253 7.61 -11.52 -18.37
C GLY A 253 7.96 -10.48 -17.30
N LEU A 254 8.73 -9.45 -17.64
CA LEU A 254 9.05 -8.32 -16.77
C LEU A 254 8.00 -7.22 -16.93
N PHE A 255 7.87 -6.38 -15.90
CA PHE A 255 7.04 -5.18 -15.92
C PHE A 255 7.91 -3.97 -16.25
N VAL A 256 7.47 -3.17 -17.21
CA VAL A 256 8.07 -1.88 -17.56
C VAL A 256 7.16 -0.75 -17.11
N ASN A 257 7.73 0.43 -16.91
CA ASN A 257 6.96 1.65 -16.72
C ASN A 257 6.13 1.96 -17.99
N SER A 258 5.12 2.83 -17.87
CA SER A 258 4.27 3.21 -19.01
C SER A 258 5.02 3.90 -20.17
N ASP A 259 6.23 4.41 -19.91
CA ASP A 259 7.14 4.98 -20.91
C ASP A 259 8.08 3.93 -21.56
N GLY A 260 7.99 2.67 -21.13
CA GLY A 260 8.82 1.55 -21.58
C GLY A 260 10.11 1.35 -20.78
N THR A 261 10.39 2.20 -19.78
CA THR A 261 11.60 2.07 -18.94
C THR A 261 11.52 0.81 -18.07
N LEU A 262 12.59 0.01 -18.07
CA LEU A 262 12.71 -1.15 -17.20
C LEU A 262 13.32 -0.76 -15.84
N ASP A 263 12.58 -1.02 -14.76
CA ASP A 263 13.02 -0.81 -13.38
C ASP A 263 13.11 -2.17 -12.66
N TYR A 264 14.31 -2.73 -12.50
CA TYR A 264 14.50 -4.03 -11.85
C TYR A 264 14.09 -4.02 -10.37
N THR A 265 14.41 -2.96 -9.64
CA THR A 265 13.95 -2.79 -8.26
C THR A 265 12.43 -2.77 -8.20
N GLY A 266 11.78 -2.08 -9.13
CA GLY A 266 10.32 -2.11 -9.28
C GLY A 266 9.76 -3.50 -9.56
N ASN A 267 10.48 -4.32 -10.34
CA ASN A 267 10.09 -5.70 -10.61
C ASN A 267 10.19 -6.60 -9.37
N TRP A 268 11.19 -6.41 -8.50
CA TRP A 268 11.23 -7.12 -7.21
C TRP A 268 10.02 -6.75 -6.34
N VAL A 269 9.69 -5.45 -6.24
CA VAL A 269 8.49 -5.01 -5.50
C VAL A 269 7.20 -5.56 -6.12
N MET A 270 7.12 -5.65 -7.46
CA MET A 270 5.97 -6.25 -8.14
C MET A 270 5.87 -7.77 -7.88
N LEU A 271 6.99 -8.48 -7.75
CA LEU A 271 7.01 -9.89 -7.36
C LEU A 271 6.45 -10.08 -5.96
N GLU A 272 6.82 -9.22 -5.01
CA GLU A 272 6.22 -9.19 -3.67
C GLU A 272 4.71 -8.94 -3.75
N ALA A 273 4.29 -7.91 -4.48
CA ALA A 273 2.88 -7.54 -4.64
C ALA A 273 2.02 -8.68 -5.21
N LEU A 274 2.50 -9.35 -6.27
CA LEU A 274 1.83 -10.50 -6.86
C LEU A 274 1.76 -11.68 -5.88
N SER A 275 2.85 -11.94 -5.16
CA SER A 275 2.95 -13.07 -4.23
C SER A 275 2.06 -12.89 -3.02
N ASP A 276 2.06 -11.69 -2.42
CA ASP A 276 1.21 -11.36 -1.27
C ASP A 276 -0.28 -11.39 -1.65
N ALA A 277 -0.66 -10.77 -2.77
CA ALA A 277 -2.05 -10.79 -3.24
C ALA A 277 -2.50 -12.21 -3.57
N ALA A 278 -1.66 -13.01 -4.24
CA ALA A 278 -1.97 -14.41 -4.52
C ALA A 278 -2.18 -15.23 -3.24
N GLY A 279 -1.26 -15.10 -2.28
CA GLY A 279 -1.35 -15.75 -0.97
C GLY A 279 -2.63 -15.38 -0.23
N THR A 280 -2.91 -14.08 -0.17
CA THR A 280 -4.11 -13.53 0.47
C THR A 280 -5.38 -14.06 -0.17
N LEU A 281 -5.46 -14.14 -1.49
CA LEU A 281 -6.68 -14.61 -2.17
C LEU A 281 -6.84 -16.14 -2.14
N ASN A 282 -5.74 -16.90 -2.12
CA ASN A 282 -5.77 -18.37 -2.07
C ASN A 282 -6.04 -18.92 -0.67
N ALA A 283 -5.64 -18.21 0.39
CA ALA A 283 -5.80 -18.68 1.76
C ALA A 283 -7.28 -18.80 2.15
N GLU A 284 -7.68 -19.92 2.75
CA GLU A 284 -9.03 -20.10 3.32
C GLU A 284 -9.25 -19.24 4.59
N ALA A 285 -8.15 -18.94 5.30
CA ALA A 285 -8.11 -18.12 6.50
C ALA A 285 -6.85 -17.25 6.53
N LEU A 286 -6.95 -16.06 7.13
CA LEU A 286 -5.80 -15.19 7.35
C LEU A 286 -5.15 -15.44 8.73
N PRO A 287 -3.87 -15.12 8.92
CA PRO A 287 -3.25 -15.17 10.25
C PRO A 287 -4.10 -14.42 11.27
N HIS A 288 -4.31 -15.03 12.44
CA HIS A 288 -5.17 -14.50 13.51
C HIS A 288 -6.67 -14.42 13.20
N SER A 289 -7.14 -15.02 12.11
CA SER A 289 -8.56 -15.17 11.79
C SER A 289 -8.90 -16.63 11.43
N ALA A 290 -10.13 -17.04 11.72
CA ALA A 290 -10.65 -18.35 11.30
C ALA A 290 -11.21 -18.33 9.87
N THR A 291 -11.30 -17.15 9.26
CA THR A 291 -11.89 -16.95 7.92
C THR A 291 -11.02 -16.02 7.08
N ASN A 292 -11.35 -15.91 5.81
CA ASN A 292 -10.79 -14.91 4.93
C ASN A 292 -11.89 -14.36 4.02
N ARG A 293 -12.32 -13.12 4.28
CA ARG A 293 -13.37 -12.49 3.46
C ARG A 293 -12.92 -12.15 2.04
N TYR A 294 -11.61 -12.14 1.80
CA TYR A 294 -11.02 -11.86 0.51
C TYR A 294 -10.78 -13.13 -0.32
N HIS A 295 -11.07 -14.32 0.22
CA HIS A 295 -10.81 -15.59 -0.44
C HIS A 295 -11.43 -15.62 -1.85
N ASN A 296 -10.56 -15.74 -2.85
CA ASN A 296 -10.90 -15.85 -4.26
C ASN A 296 -9.82 -16.65 -4.99
N PRO A 297 -9.91 -17.99 -4.99
CA PRO A 297 -8.85 -18.86 -5.50
C PRO A 297 -8.67 -18.76 -7.02
N GLU A 298 -9.69 -18.31 -7.76
CA GLU A 298 -9.56 -18.10 -9.22
C GLU A 298 -8.60 -16.94 -9.52
N GLN A 299 -8.81 -15.79 -8.86
CA GLN A 299 -7.91 -14.64 -9.01
C GLN A 299 -6.57 -14.86 -8.30
N GLY A 300 -6.57 -15.57 -7.17
CA GLY A 300 -5.34 -15.97 -6.48
C GLY A 300 -4.44 -16.83 -7.37
N ALA A 301 -5.01 -17.83 -8.07
CA ALA A 301 -4.26 -18.64 -9.04
C ALA A 301 -3.73 -17.82 -10.23
N MET A 302 -4.50 -16.84 -10.72
CA MET A 302 -4.05 -15.93 -11.79
C MET A 302 -2.82 -15.13 -11.36
N PHE A 303 -2.85 -14.53 -10.18
CA PHE A 303 -1.72 -13.73 -9.68
C PHE A 303 -0.52 -14.61 -9.28
N GLN A 304 -0.76 -15.81 -8.78
CA GLN A 304 0.31 -16.77 -8.51
C GLN A 304 1.05 -17.16 -9.80
N GLY A 305 0.32 -17.48 -10.89
CA GLY A 305 0.95 -17.78 -12.17
C GLY A 305 1.72 -16.60 -12.76
N ALA A 306 1.26 -15.37 -12.51
CA ALA A 306 2.00 -14.17 -12.85
C ALA A 306 3.27 -13.98 -11.99
N ALA A 307 3.20 -14.27 -10.68
CA ALA A 307 4.36 -14.28 -9.79
C ALA A 307 5.41 -15.30 -10.26
N ASP A 308 5.00 -16.52 -10.60
CA ASP A 308 5.89 -17.56 -11.12
C ASP A 308 6.55 -17.14 -12.44
N THR A 309 5.80 -16.46 -13.33
CA THR A 309 6.36 -15.92 -14.57
C THR A 309 7.40 -14.83 -14.30
N LEU A 310 7.11 -13.91 -13.38
CA LEU A 310 8.03 -12.82 -13.04
C LEU A 310 9.28 -13.35 -12.31
N TYR A 311 9.12 -14.30 -11.39
CA TYR A 311 10.24 -14.98 -10.75
C TYR A 311 11.15 -15.65 -11.77
N ALA A 312 10.59 -16.36 -12.76
CA ALA A 312 11.37 -16.96 -13.84
C ALA A 312 12.12 -15.91 -14.66
N ALA A 313 11.50 -14.76 -14.95
CA ALA A 313 12.15 -13.65 -15.65
C ALA A 313 13.28 -12.98 -14.85
N LEU A 314 13.22 -13.05 -13.52
CA LEU A 314 14.23 -12.55 -12.58
C LEU A 314 15.24 -13.63 -12.16
N ALA A 315 15.11 -14.87 -12.62
CA ALA A 315 15.88 -16.00 -12.12
C ALA A 315 17.39 -15.84 -12.30
N ASP A 316 17.84 -15.17 -13.36
CA ASP A 316 19.26 -14.94 -13.61
C ASP A 316 19.75 -13.56 -13.15
N ARG A 317 18.86 -12.71 -12.60
CA ARG A 317 19.20 -11.37 -12.13
C ARG A 317 20.05 -11.45 -10.87
N GLN A 318 21.22 -10.83 -10.92
CA GLN A 318 22.01 -10.44 -9.74
C GLN A 318 21.66 -8.99 -9.40
N PRO A 319 20.99 -8.70 -8.27
CA PRO A 319 20.63 -7.34 -7.89
C PRO A 319 21.82 -6.39 -7.83
N GLU A 320 21.61 -5.13 -8.22
CA GLU A 320 22.64 -4.10 -8.18
C GLU A 320 22.47 -3.19 -6.96
N GLY A 321 23.52 -3.11 -6.14
CA GLY A 321 23.54 -2.24 -4.97
C GLY A 321 22.64 -2.72 -3.82
N ILE A 322 22.69 -1.96 -2.73
CA ILE A 322 22.06 -2.33 -1.44
C ILE A 322 20.54 -2.30 -1.52
N GLU A 323 19.97 -1.30 -2.21
CA GLU A 323 18.51 -1.15 -2.34
C GLU A 323 17.89 -2.34 -3.08
N GLU A 324 18.37 -2.64 -4.30
CA GLU A 324 17.80 -3.75 -5.08
C GLU A 324 18.01 -5.08 -4.36
N THR A 325 19.19 -5.31 -3.75
CA THR A 325 19.47 -6.55 -3.01
C THR A 325 18.52 -6.74 -1.83
N SER A 326 18.29 -5.68 -1.03
CA SER A 326 17.35 -5.73 0.11
C SER A 326 15.92 -6.00 -0.35
N LEU A 327 15.48 -5.37 -1.44
CA LEU A 327 14.13 -5.57 -1.98
C LEU A 327 13.97 -6.94 -2.64
N ALA A 328 15.00 -7.46 -3.30
CA ALA A 328 15.01 -8.80 -3.85
C ALA A 328 14.86 -9.86 -2.75
N ILE A 329 15.58 -9.74 -1.63
CA ILE A 329 15.45 -10.65 -0.48
C ILE A 329 14.00 -10.69 0.02
N GLN A 330 13.37 -9.54 0.22
CA GLN A 330 11.98 -9.48 0.66
C GLN A 330 11.02 -10.10 -0.36
N ALA A 331 11.17 -9.75 -1.63
CA ALA A 331 10.31 -10.28 -2.69
C ALA A 331 10.41 -11.80 -2.79
N LEU A 332 11.61 -12.34 -2.67
CA LEU A 332 11.85 -13.77 -2.64
C LEU A 332 11.27 -14.44 -1.39
N ALA A 333 11.27 -13.77 -0.23
CA ALA A 333 10.65 -14.27 0.99
C ALA A 333 9.14 -14.48 0.80
N TRP A 334 8.44 -13.44 0.32
CA TRP A 334 7.00 -13.52 0.04
C TRP A 334 6.68 -14.51 -1.07
N TYR A 335 7.51 -14.56 -2.11
CA TYR A 335 7.35 -15.53 -3.19
C TYR A 335 7.50 -16.97 -2.70
N ALA A 336 8.54 -17.26 -1.91
CA ALA A 336 8.82 -18.60 -1.36
C ALA A 336 7.68 -19.10 -0.46
N VAL A 337 7.02 -18.21 0.30
CA VAL A 337 5.88 -18.57 1.16
C VAL A 337 4.62 -18.88 0.37
N ASN A 338 4.43 -18.25 -0.79
CA ASN A 338 3.15 -18.28 -1.52
C ASN A 338 3.17 -19.11 -2.83
N THR A 339 4.33 -19.46 -3.36
CA THR A 339 4.41 -20.34 -4.53
C THR A 339 4.07 -21.78 -4.17
N ALA A 340 3.31 -22.46 -5.04
CA ALA A 340 3.03 -23.90 -4.93
C ALA A 340 4.14 -24.78 -5.56
N ASN A 341 5.21 -24.18 -6.09
CA ASN A 341 6.30 -24.90 -6.73
C ASN A 341 7.48 -25.08 -5.76
N ASP A 342 7.60 -26.27 -5.18
CA ASP A 342 8.66 -26.62 -4.22
C ASP A 342 10.08 -26.35 -4.74
N ALA A 343 10.34 -26.54 -6.05
CA ALA A 343 11.65 -26.25 -6.63
C ALA A 343 11.95 -24.75 -6.64
N ASN A 344 10.93 -23.94 -6.89
CA ASN A 344 11.04 -22.48 -6.82
C ASN A 344 11.18 -21.99 -5.37
N VAL A 345 10.54 -22.65 -4.40
CA VAL A 345 10.77 -22.38 -2.97
C VAL A 345 12.25 -22.55 -2.62
N GLN A 346 12.83 -23.72 -2.96
CA GLN A 346 14.24 -23.99 -2.66
C GLN A 346 15.17 -23.00 -3.38
N SER A 347 14.93 -22.74 -4.66
CA SER A 347 15.76 -21.80 -5.41
C SER A 347 15.65 -20.35 -4.89
N ALA A 348 14.47 -19.93 -4.41
CA ALA A 348 14.31 -18.63 -3.76
C ALA A 348 15.10 -18.55 -2.44
N LEU A 349 15.05 -19.59 -1.60
CA LEU A 349 15.82 -19.65 -0.36
C LEU A 349 17.35 -19.62 -0.59
N GLU A 350 17.84 -20.34 -1.60
CA GLU A 350 19.25 -20.31 -2.01
C GLU A 350 19.68 -18.90 -2.45
N LYS A 351 18.82 -18.21 -3.21
CA LYS A 351 19.07 -16.83 -3.63
C LYS A 351 19.07 -15.86 -2.45
N ILE A 352 18.15 -16.03 -1.49
CA ILE A 352 18.11 -15.21 -0.28
C ILE A 352 19.43 -15.33 0.49
N ALA A 353 19.98 -16.54 0.64
CA ALA A 353 21.30 -16.72 1.26
C ALA A 353 22.41 -16.02 0.46
N ALA A 354 22.47 -16.25 -0.86
CA ALA A 354 23.49 -15.60 -1.71
C ALA A 354 23.41 -14.07 -1.69
N PHE A 355 22.19 -13.51 -1.66
CA PHE A 355 21.98 -12.06 -1.56
C PHE A 355 22.28 -11.54 -0.15
N GLY A 356 22.01 -12.33 0.90
CA GLY A 356 22.41 -12.05 2.28
C GLY A 356 23.93 -11.96 2.43
N ASP A 357 24.68 -12.85 1.78
CA ASP A 357 26.15 -12.79 1.72
C ASP A 357 26.63 -11.51 1.02
N ALA A 358 26.04 -11.18 -0.12
CA ALA A 358 26.36 -9.96 -0.87
C ALA A 358 26.07 -8.69 -0.04
N LEU A 359 24.94 -8.67 0.67
CA LEU A 359 24.52 -7.56 1.51
C LEU A 359 25.42 -7.42 2.76
N SER A 360 25.85 -8.54 3.35
CA SER A 360 26.78 -8.56 4.48
C SER A 360 28.16 -8.01 4.11
N ALA A 361 28.56 -8.16 2.85
CA ALA A 361 29.81 -7.64 2.32
C ALA A 361 29.71 -6.19 1.80
N ALA A 362 28.50 -5.63 1.71
CA ALA A 362 28.27 -4.30 1.18
C ALA A 362 28.73 -3.22 2.17
N SER A 363 29.04 -2.03 1.65
CA SER A 363 29.42 -0.85 2.44
C SER A 363 28.41 0.26 2.21
N PRO A 364 27.44 0.46 3.14
CA PRO A 364 26.45 1.52 3.03
C PRO A 364 27.08 2.91 2.99
N ALA A 365 26.64 3.75 2.06
CA ALA A 365 27.14 5.11 1.90
C ALA A 365 26.36 6.15 2.71
N ASN A 366 25.16 5.81 3.18
CA ASN A 366 24.27 6.72 3.90
C ASN A 366 23.28 5.96 4.79
N ALA A 367 22.51 6.69 5.60
CA ALA A 367 21.52 6.13 6.52
C ALA A 367 20.45 5.28 5.82
N THR A 368 20.03 5.65 4.61
CA THR A 368 19.03 4.92 3.83
C THR A 368 19.56 3.56 3.38
N GLU A 369 20.76 3.51 2.81
CA GLU A 369 21.42 2.25 2.46
C GLU A 369 21.66 1.39 3.70
N ASN A 370 22.03 2.00 4.83
CA ASN A 370 22.24 1.25 6.07
C ASN A 370 20.94 0.61 6.56
N ALA A 371 19.82 1.35 6.56
CA ALA A 371 18.51 0.82 6.90
C ALA A 371 18.07 -0.32 5.95
N LEU A 372 18.34 -0.19 4.65
CA LEU A 372 18.06 -1.23 3.65
C LEU A 372 18.91 -2.48 3.89
N ALA A 373 20.19 -2.32 4.23
CA ALA A 373 21.08 -3.42 4.57
C ALA A 373 20.59 -4.17 5.81
N ILE A 374 20.28 -3.44 6.89
CA ILE A 374 19.72 -4.01 8.13
C ILE A 374 18.45 -4.82 7.83
N ARG A 375 17.49 -4.24 7.11
CA ARG A 375 16.24 -4.93 6.74
C ARG A 375 16.50 -6.23 5.97
N GLY A 376 17.32 -6.17 4.93
CA GLY A 376 17.58 -7.34 4.08
C GLY A 376 18.32 -8.45 4.84
N LEU A 377 19.26 -8.10 5.71
CA LEU A 377 20.00 -9.04 6.54
C LEU A 377 19.13 -9.70 7.62
N VAL A 378 18.23 -8.94 8.25
CA VAL A 378 17.26 -9.50 9.20
C VAL A 378 16.33 -10.50 8.52
N GLU A 379 15.86 -10.19 7.30
CA GLU A 379 15.00 -11.10 6.56
C GLU A 379 15.73 -12.34 6.07
N ALA A 380 16.99 -12.20 5.62
CA ALA A 380 17.85 -13.33 5.30
C ALA A 380 18.05 -14.24 6.52
N TYR A 381 18.38 -13.67 7.69
CA TYR A 381 18.49 -14.41 8.94
C TYR A 381 17.22 -15.19 9.27
N ARG A 382 16.05 -14.54 9.17
CA ARG A 382 14.76 -15.14 9.54
C ARG A 382 14.44 -16.40 8.73
N LEU A 383 14.94 -16.48 7.49
CA LEU A 383 14.66 -17.57 6.55
C LEU A 383 15.76 -18.63 6.49
N THR A 384 17.02 -18.26 6.72
CA THR A 384 18.15 -19.20 6.68
C THR A 384 18.54 -19.74 8.06
N GLY A 385 18.24 -18.99 9.12
CA GLY A 385 18.73 -19.24 10.47
C GLY A 385 20.23 -19.00 10.65
N ASP A 386 20.91 -18.34 9.71
CA ASP A 386 22.34 -18.05 9.79
C ASP A 386 22.60 -16.78 10.63
N ASP A 387 23.10 -16.99 11.85
CA ASP A 387 23.44 -15.92 12.79
C ASP A 387 24.47 -14.90 12.20
N ALA A 388 25.21 -15.24 11.16
CA ALA A 388 26.11 -14.29 10.48
C ALA A 388 25.33 -13.07 9.96
N TYR A 389 24.13 -13.27 9.41
CA TYR A 389 23.29 -12.18 8.90
C TYR A 389 22.72 -11.33 10.03
N LEU A 390 22.28 -11.95 11.13
CA LEU A 390 21.81 -11.20 12.31
C LEU A 390 22.94 -10.35 12.92
N ASN A 391 24.14 -10.91 13.04
CA ASN A 391 25.30 -10.19 13.55
C ASN A 391 25.70 -9.03 12.63
N ALA A 392 25.65 -9.24 11.30
CA ALA A 392 25.90 -8.17 10.33
C ALA A 392 24.85 -7.04 10.43
N ALA A 393 23.57 -7.38 10.59
CA ALA A 393 22.50 -6.41 10.80
C ALA A 393 22.69 -5.60 12.10
N ALA A 394 23.06 -6.28 13.20
CA ALA A 394 23.33 -5.62 14.48
C ALA A 394 24.51 -4.64 14.38
N ASN A 395 25.61 -5.05 13.75
CA ASN A 395 26.77 -4.17 13.54
C ASN A 395 26.41 -2.93 12.69
N ALA A 396 25.57 -3.13 11.66
CA ALA A 396 25.11 -2.05 10.79
C ALA A 396 24.20 -1.06 11.56
N PHE A 397 23.33 -1.57 12.44
CA PHE A 397 22.49 -0.76 13.32
C PHE A 397 23.30 0.02 14.37
N ASP A 398 24.31 -0.59 14.98
CA ASP A 398 25.19 0.07 15.94
C ASP A 398 25.96 1.22 15.27
N ALA A 399 26.43 1.01 14.04
CA ALA A 399 27.08 2.06 13.25
C ALA A 399 26.11 3.22 12.93
N LEU A 400 24.87 2.92 12.54
CA LEU A 400 23.85 3.94 12.29
C LEU A 400 23.56 4.76 13.55
N SER A 401 23.46 4.09 14.69
CA SER A 401 23.16 4.72 15.98
C SER A 401 24.31 5.60 16.46
N ALA A 402 25.55 5.23 16.18
CA ALA A 402 26.73 6.04 16.52
C ALA A 402 26.82 7.35 15.71
N ASP A 403 26.28 7.36 14.48
CA ASP A 403 26.23 8.56 13.63
C ASP A 403 25.08 9.51 14.00
N PHE A 404 24.13 9.08 14.84
CA PHE A 404 23.05 9.92 15.33
C PHE A 404 23.57 10.89 16.40
N ASN A 405 23.77 12.16 16.02
CA ASN A 405 24.07 13.25 16.95
C ASN A 405 22.74 13.82 17.51
N PRO A 406 22.43 13.61 18.80
CA PRO A 406 21.15 14.02 19.40
C PRO A 406 20.91 15.53 19.41
#